data_AF-A0A6L8U0C8-F1
#
_entry.id   AF-A0A6L8U0C8-F1
#
_cell.length_a   1.000
_cell.length_b   1.000
_cell.length_c   1.000
_cell.angle_alpha   90.00
_cell.angle_beta   90.00
_cell.angle_gamma   90.00
#
_symmetry.space_group_name_H-M   'P 1'
#
loop_
_entity.id
_entity.type
_entity.pdbx_description
1 polymer ?
#
loop_
_entity_poly.entity_id
_entity_poly.type
_entity_poly.pdbx_seq_one_letter_code
_entity_poly.pdbx_strand_id
1 'polypeptide(L)'
;MSRNLLITVVLFLLAAGRGHSQIIADNSKLLKTVAERGQAELVVEISGIEDIRGLSVDYSIRTAGEKEVSLLLSPLTVERFISEGRSYLLKEEPVVKGEMTAVSMAKAMEWNTYPTFSQYDSIMHTFASLYPSLCRLDTIGMSINGKPVLVLKISDNCQVDEQEPEVFYSSTIHGDETAGFILMLRLADYLLRNYGIDNRVTRLVDNLEIWINPLANPDGTYRNGDEITSPVRFNASGYDLNRNFPDPAGPSVTRQKETIDMMRFMSERRFVISANLHSGAEVINYPWDRWSFEHADDDWFYTVSREWADTVHLHAPAGYMDFLDNGVTRGYDWYSIFGGRQDYVAYNLHGREITVELDDDHITPASRLDDLWEYNYRSMLGYLENALYGIRGMVSDKYTGKPLPALVFIEGHDKDNSHALCDTASGIFTRLISDGIYDLSISAAGYRDTVIRNINVVKGQQTYVNIEMEQLVSPPDPEKPLVPLFYPNPGRGEINVLLPEGLEGSLDVRVFGLSGKLLLSSVLEAVEGQVLKLDLSRLGNGEYIVLFKSLSTGRSAAGKVVITLL
;
A
#
# COMPACT_ATOMS: atom_id res chain seq x y z
N MET A 1 79.07 23.95 -31.41
CA MET A 1 79.25 22.58 -30.86
C MET A 1 78.72 22.55 -29.44
N SER A 2 77.97 21.48 -29.12
CA SER A 2 77.53 20.99 -27.80
C SER A 2 76.69 21.92 -26.89
N ARG A 3 75.38 21.64 -26.86
CA ARG A 3 74.54 21.45 -25.65
C ARG A 3 73.07 21.38 -26.12
N ASN A 4 72.66 20.28 -26.73
CA ASN A 4 71.24 19.96 -27.02
C ASN A 4 71.09 18.45 -27.25
N LEU A 5 71.61 17.64 -26.32
CA LEU A 5 71.44 16.19 -26.36
C LEU A 5 71.53 15.60 -24.95
N LEU A 6 70.68 16.06 -24.03
CA LEU A 6 70.44 15.36 -22.75
C LEU A 6 69.12 15.74 -22.06
N ILE A 7 68.06 16.05 -22.83
CA ILE A 7 66.69 16.21 -22.32
C ILE A 7 65.74 15.55 -23.32
N THR A 8 65.86 14.24 -23.51
CA THR A 8 64.86 13.45 -24.26
C THR A 8 64.71 12.03 -23.71
N VAL A 9 65.23 11.74 -22.50
CA VAL A 9 65.09 10.41 -21.86
C VAL A 9 64.50 10.49 -20.43
N VAL A 10 64.11 11.68 -19.95
CA VAL A 10 63.47 11.83 -18.61
C VAL A 10 62.02 12.36 -18.67
N LEU A 11 61.46 12.53 -19.87
CA LEU A 11 60.07 12.96 -20.09
C LEU A 11 59.20 11.91 -20.82
N PHE A 12 59.60 10.64 -20.73
CA PHE A 12 58.81 9.48 -21.17
C PHE A 12 58.67 8.41 -20.05
N LEU A 13 58.66 8.86 -18.79
CA LEU A 13 58.39 8.03 -17.60
C LEU A 13 57.39 8.69 -16.62
N LEU A 14 56.60 9.66 -17.09
CA LEU A 14 55.48 10.26 -16.33
C LEU A 14 54.10 10.04 -17.01
N ALA A 15 54.02 9.06 -17.91
CA ALA A 15 52.78 8.61 -18.56
C ALA A 15 52.50 7.11 -18.35
N ALA A 16 53.09 6.51 -17.32
CA ALA A 16 52.80 5.14 -16.89
C ALA A 16 52.84 5.13 -15.37
N GLY A 17 51.67 5.31 -14.75
CA GLY A 17 51.59 5.42 -13.29
C GLY A 17 50.34 6.08 -12.73
N ARG A 18 49.17 6.01 -13.39
CA ARG A 18 47.97 5.74 -12.58
C ARG A 18 48.15 4.29 -12.15
N GLY A 19 48.85 4.11 -11.03
CA GLY A 19 48.90 2.83 -10.36
C GLY A 19 47.45 2.38 -10.27
N HIS A 20 47.14 1.27 -10.92
CA HIS A 20 46.00 0.48 -10.51
C HIS A 20 46.33 0.18 -9.06
N SER A 21 45.72 0.93 -8.13
CA SER A 21 45.69 0.51 -6.74
C SER A 21 45.22 -0.93 -6.82
N GLN A 22 46.08 -1.87 -6.45
CA GLN A 22 45.73 -3.27 -6.49
C GLN A 22 44.40 -3.40 -5.76
N ILE A 23 43.38 -3.89 -6.46
CA ILE A 23 42.08 -4.19 -5.88
C ILE A 23 42.33 -5.34 -4.91
N ILE A 24 42.69 -5.01 -3.67
CA ILE A 24 42.90 -5.97 -2.61
C ILE A 24 41.58 -5.97 -1.83
N ALA A 25 40.76 -6.98 -2.12
CA ALA A 25 39.64 -7.35 -1.28
C ALA A 25 40.16 -7.65 0.14
N ASP A 26 40.14 -6.66 1.03
CA ASP A 26 40.44 -6.85 2.45
C ASP A 26 39.17 -7.33 3.16
N ASN A 27 38.87 -8.62 2.95
CA ASN A 27 37.68 -9.25 3.52
C ASN A 27 37.67 -9.18 5.06
N SER A 28 38.84 -9.16 5.70
CA SER A 28 38.95 -8.99 7.14
C SER A 28 38.55 -7.57 7.58
N LYS A 29 39.01 -6.53 6.87
CA LYS A 29 38.57 -5.15 7.11
C LYS A 29 37.08 -4.98 6.82
N LEU A 30 36.56 -5.54 5.73
CA LEU A 30 35.13 -5.48 5.40
C LEU A 30 34.26 -6.10 6.50
N LEU A 31 34.55 -7.34 6.91
CA LEU A 31 33.83 -8.02 8.00
C LEU A 31 33.89 -7.22 9.30
N LYS A 32 35.07 -6.67 9.63
CA LYS A 32 35.24 -5.82 10.81
C LYS A 32 34.38 -4.55 10.74
N THR A 33 34.39 -3.85 9.60
CA THR A 33 33.57 -2.65 9.40
C THR A 33 32.09 -2.96 9.60
N VAL A 34 31.56 -4.02 8.97
CA VAL A 34 30.16 -4.42 9.12
C VAL A 34 29.84 -4.80 10.57
N ALA A 35 30.71 -5.53 11.26
CA ALA A 35 30.49 -5.91 12.66
C ALA A 35 30.48 -4.70 13.62
N GLU A 36 31.37 -3.73 13.40
CA GLU A 36 31.48 -2.54 14.26
C GLU A 36 30.40 -1.50 13.96
N ARG A 37 30.09 -1.27 12.69
CA ARG A 37 29.21 -0.18 12.24
C ARG A 37 27.79 -0.61 11.91
N GLY A 38 27.57 -1.90 11.68
CA GLY A 38 26.28 -2.44 11.22
C GLY A 38 26.08 -2.36 9.70
N GLN A 39 26.98 -1.70 8.97
CA GLN A 39 27.01 -1.69 7.51
C GLN A 39 28.42 -1.40 6.97
N ALA A 40 28.63 -1.62 5.68
CA ALA A 40 29.80 -1.13 4.96
C ALA A 40 29.44 -0.81 3.50
N GLU A 41 29.82 0.39 3.05
CA GLU A 41 29.76 0.76 1.64
C GLU A 41 31.00 0.28 0.86
N LEU A 42 30.78 -0.32 -0.31
CA LEU A 42 31.84 -0.69 -1.24
C LEU A 42 31.44 -0.38 -2.67
N VAL A 43 32.44 -0.26 -3.54
CA VAL A 43 32.25 -0.02 -4.97
C VAL A 43 32.67 -1.26 -5.74
N VAL A 44 31.84 -1.67 -6.69
CA VAL A 44 32.16 -2.71 -7.68
C VAL A 44 32.08 -2.13 -9.08
N GLU A 45 33.00 -2.57 -9.94
CA GLU A 45 32.96 -2.25 -11.38
C GLU A 45 31.83 -3.04 -12.06
N ILE A 46 31.18 -2.41 -13.02
CA ILE A 46 30.08 -2.98 -13.81
C ILE A 46 30.31 -2.70 -15.31
N SER A 47 29.70 -3.54 -16.15
CA SER A 47 29.76 -3.41 -17.61
C SER A 47 28.51 -2.74 -18.20
N GLY A 48 27.45 -2.59 -17.41
CA GLY A 48 26.22 -1.93 -17.80
C GLY A 48 25.05 -2.23 -16.85
N ILE A 49 23.85 -1.77 -17.23
CA ILE A 49 22.64 -1.80 -16.39
C ILE A 49 22.22 -3.23 -15.96
N GLU A 50 22.51 -4.25 -16.77
CA GLU A 50 22.20 -5.65 -16.42
C GLU A 50 23.00 -6.15 -15.21
N ASP A 51 24.23 -5.68 -15.01
CA ASP A 51 25.01 -6.01 -13.81
C ASP A 51 24.38 -5.37 -12.57
N ILE A 52 23.89 -4.12 -12.69
CA ILE A 52 23.18 -3.43 -11.60
C ILE A 52 21.90 -4.20 -11.26
N ARG A 53 21.12 -4.61 -12.26
CA ARG A 53 19.89 -5.41 -12.08
C ARG A 53 20.18 -6.76 -11.42
N GLY A 54 21.30 -7.41 -11.77
CA GLY A 54 21.71 -8.64 -11.11
C GLY A 54 22.10 -8.42 -9.64
N LEU A 55 22.85 -7.34 -9.36
CA LEU A 55 23.29 -7.00 -8.01
C LEU A 55 22.13 -6.54 -7.11
N SER A 56 21.15 -5.81 -7.65
CA SER A 56 20.03 -5.24 -6.88
C SER A 56 19.05 -6.29 -6.34
N VAL A 57 19.09 -7.52 -6.87
CA VAL A 57 18.34 -8.67 -6.34
C VAL A 57 18.85 -9.06 -4.95
N ASP A 58 20.16 -8.97 -4.74
CA ASP A 58 20.84 -9.56 -3.59
C ASP A 58 21.42 -8.51 -2.63
N TYR A 59 21.65 -7.30 -3.12
CA TYR A 59 22.36 -6.24 -2.40
C TYR A 59 21.61 -4.91 -2.50
N SER A 60 21.67 -4.12 -1.42
CA SER A 60 21.19 -2.75 -1.43
C SER A 60 22.12 -1.88 -2.25
N ILE A 61 21.59 -1.29 -3.33
CA ILE A 61 22.30 -0.29 -4.12
C ILE A 61 22.30 1.02 -3.32
N ARG A 62 23.48 1.59 -3.12
CA ARG A 62 23.67 2.91 -2.50
C ARG A 62 23.67 4.00 -3.56
N THR A 63 24.44 3.82 -4.64
CA THR A 63 24.42 4.70 -5.81
C THR A 63 24.67 3.89 -7.08
N ALA A 64 23.96 4.23 -8.17
CA ALA A 64 24.09 3.59 -9.47
C ALA A 64 24.77 4.55 -10.46
N GLY A 65 25.93 4.15 -11.00
CA GLY A 65 26.66 4.88 -12.04
C GLY A 65 26.79 4.07 -13.34
N GLU A 66 27.46 4.63 -14.35
CA GLU A 66 27.60 3.97 -15.66
C GLU A 66 28.62 2.81 -15.67
N LYS A 67 29.67 2.90 -14.83
CA LYS A 67 30.82 1.97 -14.83
C LYS A 67 31.10 1.33 -13.48
N GLU A 68 30.49 1.86 -12.45
CA GLU A 68 30.61 1.35 -11.09
C GLU A 68 29.28 1.53 -10.36
N VAL A 69 29.03 0.65 -9.40
CA VAL A 69 27.88 0.74 -8.51
C VAL A 69 28.38 0.64 -7.08
N SER A 70 27.83 1.51 -6.23
CA SER A 70 28.08 1.44 -4.80
C SER A 70 27.04 0.53 -4.16
N LEU A 71 27.50 -0.44 -3.38
CA LEU A 71 26.67 -1.39 -2.64
C LEU A 71 26.82 -1.13 -1.16
N LEU A 72 25.72 -1.27 -0.42
CA LEU A 72 25.73 -1.28 1.02
C LEU A 72 25.51 -2.71 1.53
N LEU A 73 26.48 -3.21 2.30
CA LEU A 73 26.41 -4.54 2.88
C LEU A 73 26.01 -4.48 4.34
N SER A 74 25.11 -5.38 4.74
CA SER A 74 24.68 -5.57 6.13
C SER A 74 25.31 -6.85 6.69
N PRO A 75 25.14 -7.14 8.00
CA PRO A 75 25.57 -8.41 8.58
C PRO A 75 24.96 -9.65 7.88
N LEU A 76 23.85 -9.48 7.16
CA LEU A 76 23.19 -10.56 6.43
C LEU A 76 23.80 -10.83 5.05
N THR A 77 24.39 -9.82 4.41
CA THR A 77 24.83 -9.90 3.01
C THR A 77 26.34 -9.99 2.84
N VAL A 78 27.11 -9.60 3.86
CA VAL A 78 28.58 -9.50 3.76
C VAL A 78 29.28 -10.83 3.47
N GLU A 79 28.91 -11.91 4.13
CA GLU A 79 29.55 -13.22 3.91
C GLU A 79 29.24 -13.77 2.53
N ARG A 80 28.00 -13.59 2.06
CA ARG A 80 27.59 -13.96 0.71
C ARG A 80 28.42 -13.22 -0.33
N PHE A 81 28.53 -11.89 -0.20
CA PHE A 81 29.31 -11.07 -1.13
C PHE A 81 30.78 -11.52 -1.19
N ILE A 82 31.39 -11.83 -0.05
CA ILE A 82 32.76 -12.35 0.01
C ILE A 82 32.87 -13.71 -0.70
N SER A 83 31.89 -14.59 -0.51
CA SER A 83 31.89 -15.92 -1.13
C SER A 83 31.79 -15.89 -2.66
N GLU A 84 31.22 -14.83 -3.23
CA GLU A 84 31.16 -14.60 -4.67
C GLU A 84 32.51 -14.22 -5.29
N GLY A 85 33.52 -13.89 -4.46
CA GLY A 85 34.89 -13.64 -4.91
C GLY A 85 35.05 -12.39 -5.78
N ARG A 86 34.13 -11.44 -5.67
CA ARG A 86 34.16 -10.19 -6.45
C ARG A 86 35.29 -9.27 -6.01
N SER A 87 35.83 -8.54 -6.98
CA SER A 87 36.76 -7.43 -6.73
C SER A 87 35.95 -6.20 -6.30
N TYR A 88 36.40 -5.50 -5.27
CA TYR A 88 35.72 -4.32 -4.75
C TYR A 88 36.69 -3.32 -4.12
N LEU A 89 36.26 -2.07 -4.03
CA LEU A 89 36.90 -1.02 -3.24
C LEU A 89 36.04 -0.71 -2.02
N LEU A 90 36.54 -0.97 -0.82
CA LEU A 90 35.87 -0.56 0.42
C LEU A 90 35.95 0.95 0.59
N LYS A 91 34.80 1.63 0.72
CA LYS A 91 34.77 3.06 1.02
C LYS A 91 34.98 3.29 2.52
N GLU A 92 35.74 4.33 2.85
CA GLU A 92 35.87 4.79 4.22
C GLU A 92 34.75 5.78 4.52
N GLU A 93 33.74 5.34 5.27
CA GLU A 93 32.68 6.23 5.70
C GLU A 93 33.15 7.12 6.87
N PRO A 94 32.86 8.43 6.85
CA PRO A 94 33.15 9.31 7.97
C PRO A 94 32.31 8.89 9.19
N VAL A 95 32.92 8.95 10.38
CA VAL A 95 32.17 8.73 11.63
C VAL A 95 31.34 9.98 11.92
N VAL A 96 30.03 9.87 11.73
CA VAL A 96 29.10 10.92 12.15
C VAL A 96 28.95 10.88 13.65
N LYS A 97 29.39 11.95 14.33
CA LYS A 97 29.19 12.19 15.77
C LYS A 97 27.92 13.03 15.94
N GLY A 98 27.20 12.86 17.05
CA GLY A 98 25.96 13.59 17.39
C GLY A 98 26.06 15.12 17.50
N GLU A 99 27.13 15.75 16.99
CA GLU A 99 27.35 17.19 16.94
C GLU A 99 26.23 17.96 16.20
N MET A 100 25.40 17.27 15.41
CA MET A 100 24.23 17.83 14.70
C MET A 100 22.91 17.69 15.47
N THR A 101 22.91 17.05 16.63
CA THR A 101 21.71 16.85 17.45
C THR A 101 21.40 18.09 18.30
N ALA A 102 20.13 18.46 18.36
CA ALA A 102 19.65 19.64 19.04
C ALA A 102 19.84 19.52 20.56
N VAL A 103 20.38 20.59 21.15
CA VAL A 103 20.60 20.67 22.61
C VAL A 103 19.31 20.79 23.42
N SER A 104 18.19 21.13 22.78
CA SER A 104 16.87 21.20 23.41
C SER A 104 15.76 21.01 22.37
N MET A 105 14.56 20.64 22.84
CA MET A 105 13.37 20.55 22.00
C MET A 105 13.06 21.89 21.29
N ALA A 106 13.19 23.03 21.98
CA ALA A 106 12.97 24.33 21.37
C ALA A 106 13.91 24.58 20.17
N LYS A 107 15.17 24.15 20.29
CA LYS A 107 16.14 24.24 19.21
C LYS A 107 15.83 23.28 18.06
N ALA A 108 15.37 22.06 18.37
CA ALA A 108 14.93 21.11 17.35
C ALA A 108 13.74 21.65 16.53
N MET A 109 12.81 22.36 17.17
CA MET A 109 11.65 23.00 16.54
C MET A 109 11.98 24.27 15.73
N GLU A 110 13.25 24.66 15.64
CA GLU A 110 13.72 25.61 14.63
C GLU A 110 14.00 24.94 13.28
N TRP A 111 13.92 23.61 13.22
CA TRP A 111 14.04 22.80 12.01
C TRP A 111 15.39 22.89 11.27
N ASN A 112 16.41 23.46 11.92
CA ASN A 112 17.78 23.58 11.42
C ASN A 112 18.79 22.70 12.18
N THR A 113 18.28 21.73 12.96
CA THR A 113 19.04 20.73 13.70
C THR A 113 18.23 19.44 13.81
N TYR A 114 18.89 18.31 14.09
CA TYR A 114 18.20 17.03 14.28
C TYR A 114 17.74 16.84 15.72
N PRO A 115 16.52 16.40 16.01
CA PRO A 115 16.11 16.10 17.38
C PRO A 115 16.81 14.83 17.88
N THR A 116 16.98 14.72 19.21
CA THR A 116 17.15 13.40 19.82
C THR A 116 15.85 12.58 19.66
N PHE A 117 15.90 11.26 19.82
CA PHE A 117 14.67 10.44 19.73
C PHE A 117 13.63 10.89 20.77
N SER A 118 14.07 11.15 22.00
CA SER A 118 13.22 11.66 23.08
C SER A 118 12.61 13.04 22.77
N GLN A 119 13.37 13.91 22.10
CA GLN A 119 12.85 15.21 21.64
C GLN A 119 11.83 15.03 20.52
N TYR A 120 12.09 14.14 19.56
CA TYR A 120 11.15 13.80 18.49
C TYR A 120 9.81 13.29 19.03
N ASP A 121 9.85 12.32 19.95
CA ASP A 121 8.66 11.80 20.64
C ASP A 121 7.86 12.92 21.31
N SER A 122 8.57 13.80 22.04
CA SER A 122 7.96 14.97 22.70
C SER A 122 7.35 15.97 21.70
N ILE A 123 7.98 16.20 20.54
CA ILE A 123 7.48 17.08 19.49
C ILE A 123 6.18 16.53 18.91
N MET A 124 6.14 15.24 18.58
CA MET A 124 4.94 14.58 18.05
C MET A 124 3.77 14.66 19.02
N HIS A 125 4.01 14.42 20.31
CA HIS A 125 3.00 14.62 21.37
C HIS A 125 2.57 16.08 21.51
N THR A 126 3.49 17.03 21.32
CA THR A 126 3.21 18.46 21.41
C THR A 126 2.30 18.94 20.29
N PHE A 127 2.48 18.46 19.05
CA PHE A 127 1.58 18.81 17.94
C PHE A 127 0.12 18.42 18.24
N ALA A 128 -0.12 17.16 18.66
CA ALA A 128 -1.46 16.71 19.02
C ALA A 128 -2.03 17.47 20.23
N SER A 129 -1.18 17.87 21.19
CA SER A 129 -1.62 18.60 22.39
C SER A 129 -1.95 20.06 22.13
N LEU A 130 -1.21 20.73 21.23
CA LEU A 130 -1.43 22.13 20.88
C LEU A 130 -2.59 22.32 19.90
N TYR A 131 -2.84 21.32 19.05
CA TYR A 131 -3.87 21.38 18.00
C TYR A 131 -4.85 20.20 18.10
N PRO A 132 -5.52 19.97 19.23
CA PRO A 132 -6.32 18.75 19.46
C PRO A 132 -7.54 18.60 18.54
N SER A 133 -8.01 19.68 17.92
CA SER A 133 -9.07 19.64 16.91
C SER A 133 -8.55 19.32 15.51
N LEU A 134 -7.27 19.59 15.23
CA LEU A 134 -6.67 19.45 13.89
C LEU A 134 -5.68 18.28 13.79
N CYS A 135 -5.14 17.82 14.92
CA CYS A 135 -4.04 16.88 14.96
C CYS A 135 -4.29 15.76 15.97
N ARG A 136 -4.14 14.53 15.51
CA ARG A 136 -4.12 13.33 16.35
C ARG A 136 -2.82 12.58 16.15
N LEU A 137 -2.17 12.19 17.25
CA LEU A 137 -1.04 11.28 17.24
C LEU A 137 -1.54 9.83 17.23
N ASP A 138 -0.95 9.02 16.37
CA ASP A 138 -1.12 7.57 16.34
C ASP A 138 0.26 6.88 16.22
N THR A 139 0.26 5.55 16.23
CA THR A 139 1.46 4.72 16.14
C THR A 139 1.23 3.59 15.15
N ILE A 140 2.01 3.58 14.06
CA ILE A 140 1.98 2.53 13.03
C ILE A 140 2.33 1.16 13.66
N GLY A 141 3.33 1.18 14.54
CA GLY A 141 3.80 0.02 15.27
C GLY A 141 5.02 0.34 16.13
N MET A 142 5.76 -0.70 16.47
CA MET A 142 7.01 -0.59 17.23
C MET A 142 8.15 -1.14 16.39
N SER A 143 9.31 -0.51 16.42
CA SER A 143 10.54 -1.07 15.87
C SER A 143 10.97 -2.33 16.63
N ILE A 144 11.94 -3.06 16.09
CA ILE A 144 12.49 -4.26 16.74
C ILE A 144 13.02 -3.97 18.15
N ASN A 145 13.71 -2.85 18.37
CA ASN A 145 14.21 -2.46 19.69
C ASN A 145 13.18 -1.68 20.53
N GLY A 146 11.90 -1.66 20.12
CA GLY A 146 10.80 -1.11 20.91
C GLY A 146 10.64 0.41 20.82
N LYS A 147 11.20 1.07 19.80
CA LYS A 147 10.92 2.50 19.55
C LYS A 147 9.58 2.64 18.81
N PRO A 148 8.67 3.53 19.23
CA PRO A 148 7.43 3.75 18.50
C PRO A 148 7.68 4.36 17.11
N VAL A 149 6.96 3.83 16.11
CA VAL A 149 6.90 4.40 14.75
C VAL A 149 5.67 5.30 14.71
N LEU A 150 5.87 6.57 15.06
CA LEU A 150 4.82 7.56 15.25
C LEU A 150 4.30 8.15 13.93
N VAL A 151 3.02 8.50 13.88
CA VAL A 151 2.37 9.14 12.73
C VAL A 151 1.35 10.17 13.22
N LEU A 152 1.23 11.30 12.54
CA LEU A 152 0.20 12.31 12.82
C LEU A 152 -0.91 12.19 11.77
N LYS A 153 -2.17 12.22 12.20
CA LYS A 153 -3.33 12.55 11.37
C LYS A 153 -3.60 14.05 11.50
N ILE A 154 -3.63 14.77 10.39
CA ILE A 154 -3.97 16.19 10.30
C ILE A 154 -5.20 16.36 9.40
N SER A 155 -6.29 16.87 9.95
CA SER A 155 -7.58 17.11 9.29
C SER A 155 -8.42 18.03 10.18
N ASP A 156 -9.35 18.80 9.61
CA ASP A 156 -10.30 19.63 10.37
C ASP A 156 -11.17 18.81 11.35
N ASN A 157 -11.34 17.50 11.11
CA ASN A 157 -12.02 16.55 12.00
C ASN A 157 -11.14 15.33 12.35
N CYS A 158 -9.89 15.56 12.76
CA CYS A 158 -8.88 14.53 13.04
C CYS A 158 -9.23 13.38 14.03
N GLN A 159 -10.38 13.41 14.70
CA GLN A 159 -10.81 12.38 15.66
C GLN A 159 -11.67 11.27 15.03
N VAL A 160 -12.24 11.52 13.85
CA VAL A 160 -13.09 10.58 13.13
C VAL A 160 -12.55 10.40 11.72
N ASP A 161 -12.88 9.27 11.10
CA ASP A 161 -12.60 9.05 9.69
C ASP A 161 -13.78 9.54 8.86
N GLU A 162 -13.53 10.49 7.98
CA GLU A 162 -14.54 11.12 7.15
C GLU A 162 -14.54 10.55 5.73
N GLN A 163 -15.49 11.02 4.93
CA GLN A 163 -15.64 10.61 3.54
C GLN A 163 -14.59 11.28 2.63
N GLU A 164 -13.43 11.64 3.16
CA GLU A 164 -12.37 12.40 2.50
C GLU A 164 -11.25 11.50 1.99
N PRO A 165 -10.51 11.89 0.94
CA PRO A 165 -9.33 11.15 0.52
C PRO A 165 -8.26 11.16 1.63
N GLU A 166 -7.83 9.97 2.04
CA GLU A 166 -6.67 9.81 2.91
C GLU A 166 -5.37 9.89 2.08
N VAL A 167 -4.39 10.64 2.56
CA VAL A 167 -3.08 10.85 1.91
C VAL A 167 -1.95 10.59 2.90
N PHE A 168 -0.81 10.08 2.42
CA PHE A 168 0.28 9.67 3.31
C PHE A 168 1.66 10.14 2.87
N TYR A 169 2.31 10.91 3.74
CA TYR A 169 3.73 11.17 3.65
C TYR A 169 4.51 10.33 4.66
N SER A 170 5.61 9.74 4.21
CA SER A 170 6.58 9.10 5.09
C SER A 170 8.01 9.44 4.69
N SER A 171 8.95 9.23 5.61
CA SER A 171 10.37 9.38 5.34
C SER A 171 11.22 8.43 6.17
N THR A 172 12.50 8.34 5.82
CA THR A 172 13.51 7.69 6.66
C THR A 172 13.19 6.21 6.89
N ILE A 173 12.71 5.54 5.84
CA ILE A 173 12.60 4.07 5.81
C ILE A 173 14.01 3.44 5.78
N HIS A 174 14.97 4.14 5.18
CA HIS A 174 16.39 3.95 5.42
C HIS A 174 16.83 4.87 6.56
N GLY A 175 17.44 4.31 7.59
CA GLY A 175 17.73 5.06 8.82
C GLY A 175 18.83 6.12 8.67
N ASP A 176 19.63 6.06 7.61
CA ASP A 176 20.70 7.01 7.31
C ASP A 176 20.36 8.02 6.20
N GLU A 177 19.07 8.12 5.83
CA GLU A 177 18.54 9.10 4.88
C GLU A 177 17.71 10.14 5.64
N THR A 178 18.39 11.18 6.15
CA THR A 178 17.88 11.95 7.31
C THR A 178 17.15 13.25 6.95
N ALA A 179 17.27 13.81 5.75
CA ALA A 179 16.60 15.06 5.39
C ALA A 179 15.08 14.97 5.53
N GLY A 180 14.49 13.91 4.99
CA GLY A 180 13.04 13.72 4.98
C GLY A 180 12.44 13.77 6.39
N PHE A 181 13.15 13.24 7.39
CA PHE A 181 12.73 13.28 8.79
C PHE A 181 12.37 14.69 9.27
N ILE A 182 13.22 15.67 8.98
CA ILE A 182 13.01 17.05 9.42
C ILE A 182 11.96 17.75 8.55
N LEU A 183 11.98 17.51 7.24
CA LEU A 183 10.99 18.08 6.33
C LEU A 183 9.56 17.63 6.69
N MET A 184 9.37 16.39 7.16
CA MET A 184 8.07 15.89 7.61
C MET A 184 7.61 16.55 8.92
N LEU A 185 8.50 16.72 9.90
CA LEU A 185 8.18 17.46 11.12
C LEU A 185 7.81 18.92 10.82
N ARG A 186 8.56 19.56 9.90
CA ARG A 186 8.31 20.94 9.48
C ARG A 186 7.04 21.08 8.65
N LEU A 187 6.70 20.09 7.82
CA LEU A 187 5.43 20.05 7.09
C LEU A 187 4.24 19.98 8.05
N ALA A 188 4.32 19.11 9.07
CA ALA A 188 3.30 19.05 10.11
C ALA A 188 3.15 20.40 10.85
N ASP A 189 4.25 21.01 11.29
CA ASP A 189 4.23 22.35 11.93
C ASP A 189 3.62 23.41 11.00
N TYR A 190 3.99 23.38 9.71
CA TYR A 190 3.51 24.34 8.71
C TYR A 190 2.01 24.22 8.48
N LEU A 191 1.48 23.00 8.30
CA LEU A 191 0.06 22.77 8.10
C LEU A 191 -0.75 23.25 9.32
N LEU A 192 -0.31 22.89 10.53
CA LEU A 192 -1.02 23.23 11.77
C LEU A 192 -1.00 24.74 12.06
N ARG A 193 0.13 25.41 11.85
CA ARG A 193 0.27 26.85 12.14
C ARG A 193 -0.40 27.74 11.11
N ASN A 194 -0.57 27.28 9.88
CA ASN A 194 -1.13 28.08 8.79
C ASN A 194 -2.59 27.73 8.47
N TYR A 195 -3.19 26.75 9.14
CA TYR A 195 -4.62 26.49 9.05
C TYR A 195 -5.44 27.72 9.52
N GLY A 196 -6.42 28.13 8.71
CA GLY A 196 -7.23 29.33 8.93
C GLY A 196 -6.50 30.65 8.61
N ILE A 197 -5.24 30.61 8.16
CA ILE A 197 -4.44 31.77 7.77
C ILE A 197 -4.12 31.72 6.28
N ASP A 198 -3.57 30.60 5.82
CA ASP A 198 -3.27 30.34 4.42
C ASP A 198 -4.42 29.55 3.80
N ASN A 199 -5.02 30.09 2.73
CA ASN A 199 -6.17 29.47 2.08
C ASN A 199 -5.84 28.12 1.43
N ARG A 200 -4.60 27.92 0.96
CA ARG A 200 -4.15 26.67 0.36
C ARG A 200 -4.05 25.59 1.43
N VAL A 201 -3.43 25.91 2.56
CA VAL A 201 -3.33 25.00 3.71
C VAL A 201 -4.71 24.68 4.29
N THR A 202 -5.55 25.69 4.47
CA THR A 202 -6.91 25.51 4.99
C THR A 202 -7.70 24.56 4.08
N ARG A 203 -7.66 24.78 2.76
CA ARG A 203 -8.32 23.88 1.80
C ARG A 203 -7.82 22.44 1.87
N LEU A 204 -6.52 22.23 2.07
CA LEU A 204 -5.97 20.88 2.20
C LEU A 204 -6.47 20.19 3.46
N VAL A 205 -6.42 20.86 4.61
CA VAL A 205 -6.84 20.31 5.90
C VAL A 205 -8.36 20.12 5.99
N ASP A 206 -9.15 20.95 5.31
CA ASP A 206 -10.63 20.87 5.22
C ASP A 206 -11.14 19.78 4.26
N ASN A 207 -10.28 19.15 3.46
CA ASN A 207 -10.72 18.25 2.39
C ASN A 207 -9.90 16.96 2.27
N LEU A 208 -8.91 16.75 3.14
CA LEU A 208 -8.02 15.60 3.15
C LEU A 208 -7.76 15.14 4.59
N GLU A 209 -7.60 13.83 4.74
CA GLU A 209 -6.98 13.27 5.92
C GLU A 209 -5.48 13.07 5.67
N ILE A 210 -4.67 14.00 6.17
CA ILE A 210 -3.24 14.04 5.90
C ILE A 210 -2.49 13.27 6.99
N TRP A 211 -1.89 12.14 6.62
CA TRP A 211 -1.07 11.32 7.50
C TRP A 211 0.41 11.58 7.26
N ILE A 212 1.18 11.85 8.31
CA ILE A 212 2.60 12.18 8.23
C ILE A 212 3.41 11.31 9.20
N ASN A 213 4.29 10.45 8.67
CA ASN A 213 5.24 9.63 9.41
C ASN A 213 6.68 10.11 9.15
N PRO A 214 7.28 10.91 10.05
CA PRO A 214 8.62 11.43 9.85
C PRO A 214 9.74 10.37 9.91
N LEU A 215 9.53 9.27 10.63
CA LEU A 215 10.59 8.32 10.95
C LEU A 215 10.08 6.89 10.89
N ALA A 216 10.22 6.24 9.73
CA ALA A 216 9.80 4.85 9.54
C ALA A 216 10.80 3.83 10.11
N ASN A 217 12.10 4.14 10.15
CA ASN A 217 13.15 3.28 10.70
C ASN A 217 13.91 3.97 11.86
N PRO A 218 13.30 4.08 13.04
CA PRO A 218 13.94 4.70 14.19
C PRO A 218 15.13 3.90 14.72
N ASP A 219 15.20 2.58 14.48
CA ASP A 219 16.32 1.76 14.92
C ASP A 219 17.58 1.92 14.07
N GLY A 220 17.43 2.11 12.76
CA GLY A 220 18.56 2.47 11.89
C GLY A 220 19.09 3.87 12.21
N THR A 221 18.19 4.82 12.44
CA THR A 221 18.52 6.23 12.71
C THR A 221 19.16 6.43 14.09
N TYR A 222 18.54 5.87 15.13
CA TYR A 222 18.94 5.97 16.53
C TYR A 222 19.53 4.65 17.03
N ARG A 223 20.46 4.09 16.24
CA ARG A 223 21.11 2.81 16.53
C ARG A 223 21.93 2.86 17.82
N ASN A 224 22.64 3.96 18.04
CA ASN A 224 23.69 4.08 19.05
C ASN A 224 23.29 4.92 20.28
N GLY A 225 22.00 5.20 20.48
CA GLY A 225 21.50 5.94 21.63
C GLY A 225 20.32 6.84 21.30
N ASP A 226 20.18 7.94 22.05
CA ASP A 226 19.14 8.96 21.84
C ASP A 226 19.53 9.98 20.75
N GLU A 227 20.82 10.11 20.45
CA GLU A 227 21.36 11.01 19.42
C GLU A 227 21.58 10.27 18.09
N ILE A 228 21.51 11.01 16.98
CA ILE A 228 21.84 10.47 15.66
C ILE A 228 23.37 10.40 15.54
N THR A 229 23.93 9.22 15.82
CA THR A 229 25.37 8.95 15.75
C THR A 229 25.59 7.74 14.87
N SER A 230 26.26 7.94 13.72
CA SER A 230 26.52 6.90 12.72
C SER A 230 25.27 6.06 12.40
N PRO A 231 24.18 6.70 11.91
CA PRO A 231 22.97 6.00 11.51
C PRO A 231 23.28 5.02 10.38
N VAL A 232 22.41 4.02 10.23
CA VAL A 232 22.53 2.98 9.21
C VAL A 232 21.26 2.88 8.38
N ARG A 233 21.41 2.46 7.12
CA ARG A 233 20.29 2.24 6.19
C ARG A 233 19.31 1.21 6.71
N PHE A 234 19.82 0.08 7.17
CA PHE A 234 19.06 -1.11 7.51
C PHE A 234 18.26 -0.96 8.82
N ASN A 235 17.25 -1.82 9.02
CA ASN A 235 16.61 -1.94 10.34
C ASN A 235 17.53 -2.64 11.36
N ALA A 236 17.06 -2.82 12.60
CA ALA A 236 17.87 -3.46 13.67
C ALA A 236 18.37 -4.87 13.33
N SER A 237 17.66 -5.60 12.45
CA SER A 237 18.02 -6.95 12.00
C SER A 237 18.92 -6.96 10.76
N GLY A 238 19.30 -5.79 10.23
CA GLY A 238 20.16 -5.69 9.04
C GLY A 238 19.43 -5.89 7.70
N TYR A 239 18.08 -5.83 7.68
CA TYR A 239 17.29 -5.89 6.45
C TYR A 239 17.05 -4.50 5.88
N ASP A 240 17.05 -4.41 4.55
CA ASP A 240 16.60 -3.23 3.83
C ASP A 240 15.08 -3.23 3.75
N LEU A 241 14.44 -2.27 4.43
CA LEU A 241 12.98 -2.20 4.50
C LEU A 241 12.35 -1.88 3.15
N ASN A 242 13.06 -1.18 2.24
CA ASN A 242 12.61 -0.92 0.88
C ASN A 242 13.00 -2.04 -0.11
N ARG A 243 13.31 -3.24 0.41
CA ARG A 243 13.40 -4.51 -0.32
C ARG A 243 12.55 -5.60 0.34
N ASN A 244 11.69 -5.22 1.28
CA ASN A 244 11.02 -6.15 2.18
C ASN A 244 9.50 -6.28 1.97
N PHE A 245 8.92 -5.44 1.11
CA PHE A 245 7.50 -5.50 0.79
C PHE A 245 7.18 -6.67 -0.16
N PRO A 246 5.92 -7.15 -0.18
CA PRO A 246 5.49 -8.17 -1.13
C PRO A 246 5.72 -7.73 -2.57
N ASP A 247 6.30 -8.63 -3.35
CA ASP A 247 6.50 -8.45 -4.78
C ASP A 247 6.07 -9.75 -5.49
N PRO A 248 5.15 -9.70 -6.49
CA PRO A 248 4.62 -10.90 -7.16
C PRO A 248 5.68 -11.85 -7.72
N ALA A 249 6.87 -11.36 -8.04
CA ALA A 249 7.94 -12.19 -8.58
C ALA A 249 9.31 -11.81 -8.00
N GLY A 250 9.33 -11.25 -6.78
CA GLY A 250 10.55 -10.98 -6.02
C GLY A 250 11.01 -12.20 -5.22
N PRO A 251 12.23 -12.18 -4.67
CA PRO A 251 12.71 -13.24 -3.80
C PRO A 251 11.85 -13.34 -2.53
N SER A 252 11.70 -14.55 -2.00
CA SER A 252 11.06 -14.72 -0.69
C SER A 252 11.97 -14.16 0.40
N VAL A 253 11.54 -13.07 1.03
CA VAL A 253 12.26 -12.42 2.13
C VAL A 253 11.52 -12.62 3.45
N THR A 254 12.28 -12.75 4.55
CA THR A 254 11.71 -12.69 5.90
C THR A 254 11.14 -11.30 6.11
N ARG A 255 9.82 -11.18 6.23
CA ARG A 255 9.18 -9.89 6.47
C ARG A 255 9.51 -9.38 7.87
N GLN A 256 9.96 -8.14 7.91
CA GLN A 256 10.38 -7.44 9.10
C GLN A 256 9.18 -6.85 9.83
N LYS A 257 9.36 -6.57 11.12
CA LYS A 257 8.29 -6.06 11.97
C LYS A 257 7.79 -4.71 11.46
N GLU A 258 8.71 -3.80 11.14
CA GLU A 258 8.40 -2.47 10.63
C GLU A 258 7.60 -2.55 9.31
N THR A 259 7.98 -3.46 8.42
CA THR A 259 7.26 -3.70 7.15
C THR A 259 5.86 -4.26 7.37
N ILE A 260 5.69 -5.23 8.28
CA ILE A 260 4.37 -5.81 8.59
C ILE A 260 3.43 -4.75 9.20
N ASP A 261 3.95 -3.97 10.15
CA ASP A 261 3.17 -2.91 10.80
C ASP A 261 2.78 -1.81 9.79
N MET A 262 3.70 -1.40 8.91
CA MET A 262 3.42 -0.45 7.83
C MET A 262 2.37 -0.99 6.85
N MET A 263 2.51 -2.24 6.40
CA MET A 263 1.53 -2.88 5.51
C MET A 263 0.13 -2.90 6.13
N ARG A 264 0.02 -3.28 7.41
CA ARG A 264 -1.26 -3.27 8.14
C ARG A 264 -1.85 -1.86 8.12
N PHE A 265 -1.07 -0.87 8.58
CA PHE A 265 -1.49 0.52 8.65
C PHE A 265 -1.98 1.05 7.30
N MET A 266 -1.22 0.86 6.22
CA MET A 266 -1.61 1.33 4.89
C MET A 266 -2.84 0.59 4.34
N SER A 267 -2.97 -0.71 4.61
CA SER A 267 -4.12 -1.50 4.15
C SER A 267 -5.44 -1.14 4.84
N GLU A 268 -5.37 -0.65 6.09
CA GLU A 268 -6.53 -0.20 6.86
C GLU A 268 -7.03 1.18 6.42
N ARG A 269 -6.15 2.02 5.86
CA ARG A 269 -6.38 3.44 5.54
C ARG A 269 -6.63 3.75 4.06
N ARG A 270 -6.25 2.83 3.15
CA ARG A 270 -6.44 2.95 1.68
C ARG A 270 -6.04 4.32 1.11
N PHE A 271 -4.82 4.76 1.39
CA PHE A 271 -4.29 6.04 0.91
C PHE A 271 -4.41 6.17 -0.61
N VAL A 272 -5.02 7.27 -1.09
CA VAL A 272 -5.19 7.50 -2.53
C VAL A 272 -3.89 7.94 -3.20
N ILE A 273 -3.12 8.79 -2.51
CA ILE A 273 -1.74 9.14 -2.85
C ILE A 273 -0.84 8.99 -1.63
N SER A 274 0.41 8.70 -1.90
CA SER A 274 1.46 8.73 -0.89
C SER A 274 2.82 9.10 -1.48
N ALA A 275 3.76 9.46 -0.62
CA ALA A 275 5.17 9.59 -1.00
C ALA A 275 6.08 9.12 0.13
N ASN A 276 7.13 8.36 -0.21
CA ASN A 276 8.27 8.14 0.69
C ASN A 276 9.41 9.08 0.29
N LEU A 277 10.01 9.75 1.27
CA LEU A 277 11.17 10.61 1.07
C LEU A 277 12.45 9.84 1.42
N HIS A 278 13.41 9.96 0.52
CA HIS A 278 14.71 9.29 0.50
C HIS A 278 15.84 10.32 0.29
N SER A 279 17.08 9.85 0.29
CA SER A 279 18.27 10.62 -0.04
C SER A 279 19.34 9.70 -0.64
N GLY A 280 20.27 10.30 -1.38
CA GLY A 280 21.30 9.64 -2.18
C GLY A 280 21.32 10.10 -3.64
N ALA A 281 20.30 10.87 -4.05
CA ALA A 281 20.18 11.56 -5.31
C ALA A 281 19.20 12.75 -5.16
N GLU A 282 19.04 13.52 -6.23
CA GLU A 282 18.04 14.59 -6.32
C GLU A 282 17.13 14.34 -7.54
N VAL A 283 16.10 13.50 -7.34
CA VAL A 283 15.17 13.07 -8.40
C VAL A 283 13.82 12.62 -7.83
N ILE A 284 12.75 12.81 -8.59
CA ILE A 284 11.44 12.20 -8.32
C ILE A 284 11.34 10.88 -9.08
N ASN A 285 11.31 9.78 -8.33
CA ASN A 285 11.20 8.43 -8.83
C ASN A 285 9.74 7.97 -8.77
N TYR A 286 9.22 7.38 -9.86
CA TYR A 286 7.84 6.89 -9.91
C TYR A 286 7.74 5.47 -10.49
N PRO A 287 6.59 4.79 -10.29
CA PRO A 287 6.41 3.41 -10.75
C PRO A 287 6.61 3.19 -12.24
N TRP A 288 7.06 2.00 -12.65
CA TRP A 288 7.44 0.89 -11.76
C TRP A 288 8.92 0.93 -11.39
N ASP A 289 9.23 0.54 -10.16
CA ASP A 289 10.60 0.25 -9.76
C ASP A 289 11.09 -1.09 -10.36
N ARG A 290 10.18 -2.07 -10.46
CA ARG A 290 10.52 -3.45 -10.82
C ARG A 290 10.29 -3.79 -12.29
N TRP A 291 9.21 -3.30 -12.90
CA TRP A 291 8.80 -3.70 -14.25
C TRP A 291 9.27 -2.73 -15.33
N SER A 292 9.63 -3.28 -16.49
CA SER A 292 10.08 -2.49 -17.65
C SER A 292 8.97 -1.78 -18.39
N PHE A 293 7.77 -2.36 -18.38
CA PHE A 293 6.60 -1.76 -19.00
C PHE A 293 6.05 -0.63 -18.13
N GLU A 294 5.27 0.25 -18.74
CA GLU A 294 4.68 1.42 -18.08
C GLU A 294 3.45 1.05 -17.24
N HIS A 295 3.25 1.75 -16.13
CA HIS A 295 2.01 1.71 -15.36
C HIS A 295 0.83 2.16 -16.24
N ALA A 296 -0.41 1.72 -15.95
CA ALA A 296 -1.59 2.16 -16.71
C ALA A 296 -1.75 3.70 -16.70
N ASP A 297 -1.41 4.30 -15.57
CA ASP A 297 -1.42 5.75 -15.31
C ASP A 297 -0.01 6.39 -15.40
N ASP A 298 0.87 5.91 -16.27
CA ASP A 298 2.24 6.45 -16.41
C ASP A 298 2.24 7.97 -16.65
N ASP A 299 1.39 8.45 -17.57
CA ASP A 299 1.24 9.89 -17.85
C ASP A 299 0.87 10.70 -16.60
N TRP A 300 0.03 10.15 -15.73
CA TRP A 300 -0.37 10.82 -14.49
C TRP A 300 0.81 10.88 -13.52
N PHE A 301 1.51 9.75 -13.33
CA PHE A 301 2.70 9.67 -12.46
C PHE A 301 3.82 10.61 -12.94
N TYR A 302 4.11 10.61 -14.23
CA TYR A 302 5.08 11.51 -14.83
C TYR A 302 4.69 12.97 -14.59
N THR A 303 3.42 13.33 -14.85
CA THR A 303 2.94 14.71 -14.71
C THR A 303 3.10 15.22 -13.28
N VAL A 304 2.66 14.48 -12.27
CA VAL A 304 2.77 14.94 -10.87
C VAL A 304 4.22 14.98 -10.38
N SER A 305 5.07 14.08 -10.88
CA SER A 305 6.51 14.06 -10.58
C SER A 305 7.22 15.26 -11.22
N ARG A 306 6.87 15.57 -12.48
CA ARG A 306 7.37 16.72 -13.23
C ARG A 306 6.95 18.03 -12.58
N GLU A 307 5.70 18.15 -12.13
CA GLU A 307 5.22 19.33 -11.41
C GLU A 307 5.97 19.58 -10.10
N TRP A 308 6.35 18.52 -9.39
CA TRP A 308 7.20 18.63 -8.21
C TRP A 308 8.56 19.23 -8.56
N ALA A 309 9.25 18.63 -9.53
CA ALA A 309 10.59 19.04 -9.94
C ALA A 309 10.60 20.44 -10.57
N ASP A 310 9.60 20.78 -11.40
CA ASP A 310 9.45 22.12 -11.98
C ASP A 310 9.26 23.19 -10.90
N THR A 311 8.43 22.90 -9.89
CA THR A 311 8.22 23.81 -8.76
C THR A 311 9.52 23.99 -7.97
N VAL A 312 10.27 22.91 -7.75
CA VAL A 312 11.60 22.97 -7.13
C VAL A 312 12.55 23.86 -7.93
N HIS A 313 12.62 23.70 -9.26
CA HIS A 313 13.50 24.48 -10.14
C HIS A 313 13.21 25.98 -10.15
N LEU A 314 11.97 26.38 -9.84
CA LEU A 314 11.61 27.80 -9.68
C LEU A 314 12.09 28.41 -8.36
N HIS A 315 12.35 27.58 -7.34
CA HIS A 315 12.59 28.01 -5.97
C HIS A 315 13.95 27.61 -5.41
N ALA A 316 14.69 26.74 -6.10
CA ALA A 316 16.01 26.29 -5.75
C ALA A 316 17.10 26.91 -6.65
N PRO A 317 18.38 26.89 -6.22
CA PRO A 317 19.51 27.16 -7.10
C PRO A 317 19.54 26.20 -8.29
N ALA A 318 20.04 26.69 -9.43
CA ALA A 318 20.29 25.84 -10.59
C ALA A 318 21.21 24.67 -10.22
N GLY A 319 20.91 23.46 -10.69
CA GLY A 319 21.60 22.23 -10.34
C GLY A 319 20.87 21.36 -9.33
N TYR A 320 19.92 21.91 -8.55
CA TYR A 320 19.15 21.12 -7.59
C TYR A 320 18.00 20.38 -8.26
N MET A 321 17.87 19.06 -8.01
CA MET A 321 16.84 18.21 -8.62
C MET A 321 16.96 18.13 -10.15
N ASP A 322 18.19 18.10 -10.69
CA ASP A 322 18.45 18.04 -12.15
C ASP A 322 18.84 16.63 -12.63
N PHE A 323 18.86 15.62 -11.75
CA PHE A 323 19.32 14.27 -12.09
C PHE A 323 18.38 13.56 -13.07
N LEU A 324 18.95 12.76 -13.99
CA LEU A 324 18.26 12.02 -15.06
C LEU A 324 17.42 12.91 -15.99
N ASP A 325 16.11 12.69 -16.13
CA ASP A 325 15.22 13.51 -16.98
C ASP A 325 14.88 14.83 -16.29
N ASN A 326 15.92 15.62 -16.00
CA ASN A 326 15.83 16.92 -15.33
C ASN A 326 15.03 16.84 -14.01
N GLY A 327 15.30 15.83 -13.18
CA GLY A 327 14.65 15.65 -11.88
C GLY A 327 13.51 14.64 -11.83
N VAL A 328 13.29 13.85 -12.87
CA VAL A 328 12.25 12.81 -12.89
C VAL A 328 12.81 11.50 -13.47
N THR A 329 12.35 10.35 -12.97
CA THR A 329 12.66 9.04 -13.54
C THR A 329 11.59 8.00 -13.21
N ARG A 330 11.37 7.03 -14.10
CA ARG A 330 10.80 5.73 -13.68
C ARG A 330 11.88 4.95 -12.94
N GLY A 331 11.50 4.23 -11.88
CA GLY A 331 12.47 3.48 -11.10
C GLY A 331 13.19 2.40 -11.89
N TYR A 332 12.48 1.68 -12.74
CA TYR A 332 13.09 0.65 -13.60
C TYR A 332 14.17 1.19 -14.54
N ASP A 333 13.98 2.41 -15.05
CA ASP A 333 14.92 3.06 -15.98
C ASP A 333 16.18 3.57 -15.27
N TRP A 334 16.06 3.93 -13.99
CA TRP A 334 17.21 4.26 -13.16
C TRP A 334 17.98 2.99 -12.76
N TYR A 335 17.35 2.11 -11.97
CA TYR A 335 17.79 0.75 -11.72
C TYR A 335 16.66 -0.06 -11.07
N SER A 336 16.50 -1.31 -11.52
CA SER A 336 15.39 -2.12 -11.02
C SER A 336 15.60 -2.61 -9.59
N ILE A 337 14.56 -2.56 -8.77
CA ILE A 337 14.54 -3.13 -7.42
C ILE A 337 13.34 -4.06 -7.22
N PHE A 338 13.41 -4.93 -6.22
CA PHE A 338 12.33 -5.86 -5.87
C PHE A 338 11.88 -5.62 -4.43
N GLY A 339 10.59 -5.77 -4.17
CA GLY A 339 10.03 -5.60 -2.83
C GLY A 339 10.08 -4.16 -2.30
N GLY A 340 10.05 -3.18 -3.20
CA GLY A 340 9.92 -1.76 -2.86
C GLY A 340 8.52 -1.40 -2.36
N ARG A 341 8.44 -0.40 -1.47
CA ARG A 341 7.16 0.08 -0.93
C ARG A 341 6.29 0.72 -2.00
N GLN A 342 6.91 1.48 -2.90
CA GLN A 342 6.24 2.21 -3.98
C GLN A 342 5.40 1.28 -4.87
N ASP A 343 6.02 0.24 -5.41
CA ASP A 343 5.35 -0.75 -6.26
C ASP A 343 4.30 -1.57 -5.48
N TYR A 344 4.54 -1.86 -4.20
CA TYR A 344 3.54 -2.50 -3.34
C TYR A 344 2.29 -1.64 -3.19
N VAL A 345 2.43 -0.32 -2.97
CA VAL A 345 1.27 0.57 -2.86
C VAL A 345 0.50 0.62 -4.17
N ALA A 346 1.19 0.75 -5.30
CA ALA A 346 0.57 0.80 -6.61
C ALA A 346 -0.17 -0.50 -6.96
N TYR A 347 0.49 -1.66 -6.79
CA TYR A 347 -0.03 -2.95 -7.24
C TYR A 347 -0.97 -3.64 -6.25
N ASN A 348 -0.68 -3.57 -4.94
CA ASN A 348 -1.42 -4.32 -3.92
C ASN A 348 -2.46 -3.49 -3.19
N LEU A 349 -2.27 -2.16 -3.08
CA LEU A 349 -3.19 -1.28 -2.35
C LEU A 349 -4.01 -0.38 -3.28
N HIS A 350 -3.77 -0.45 -4.60
CA HIS A 350 -4.42 0.40 -5.61
C HIS A 350 -4.17 1.91 -5.42
N GLY A 351 -3.22 2.28 -4.55
CA GLY A 351 -2.85 3.67 -4.29
C GLY A 351 -1.87 4.20 -5.34
N ARG A 352 -1.46 5.46 -5.21
CA ARG A 352 -0.42 6.04 -6.07
C ARG A 352 0.70 6.59 -5.22
N GLU A 353 1.86 5.93 -5.26
CA GLU A 353 3.04 6.33 -4.50
C GLU A 353 4.16 6.78 -5.42
N ILE A 354 4.85 7.86 -5.03
CA ILE A 354 6.15 8.26 -5.60
C ILE A 354 7.25 8.16 -4.53
N THR A 355 8.49 8.08 -4.98
CA THR A 355 9.69 8.13 -4.15
C THR A 355 10.41 9.45 -4.45
N VAL A 356 10.66 10.24 -3.40
CA VAL A 356 11.28 11.57 -3.53
C VAL A 356 12.71 11.50 -2.99
N GLU A 357 13.70 11.54 -3.88
CA GLU A 357 15.11 11.64 -3.51
C GLU A 357 15.46 13.13 -3.32
N LEU A 358 15.69 13.54 -2.07
CA LEU A 358 15.75 14.96 -1.70
C LEU A 358 17.14 15.58 -1.82
N ASP A 359 18.19 14.77 -1.74
CA ASP A 359 19.53 15.22 -1.43
C ASP A 359 20.57 14.17 -1.85
N ASP A 360 21.68 14.58 -2.45
CA ASP A 360 22.83 13.70 -2.74
C ASP A 360 23.51 13.18 -1.45
N ASP A 361 23.49 13.97 -0.38
CA ASP A 361 23.98 13.51 0.93
C ASP A 361 22.90 12.67 1.61
N HIS A 362 23.18 11.40 1.85
CA HIS A 362 22.27 10.53 2.60
C HIS A 362 22.07 11.06 4.03
N ILE A 363 23.17 11.39 4.70
CA ILE A 363 23.14 12.05 6.02
C ILE A 363 23.31 13.55 5.78
N THR A 364 22.20 14.23 5.53
CA THR A 364 22.18 15.66 5.23
C THR A 364 22.78 16.50 6.37
N PRO A 365 23.73 17.41 6.09
CA PRO A 365 24.21 18.36 7.08
C PRO A 365 23.09 19.28 7.58
N ALA A 366 23.01 19.52 8.89
CA ALA A 366 21.96 20.34 9.49
C ALA A 366 21.84 21.76 8.88
N SER A 367 22.94 22.31 8.39
CA SER A 367 22.97 23.62 7.71
C SER A 367 22.22 23.67 6.39
N ARG A 368 21.88 22.52 5.77
CA ARG A 368 21.12 22.45 4.52
C ARG A 368 19.62 22.23 4.71
N LEU A 369 19.16 21.97 5.94
CA LEU A 369 17.76 21.66 6.21
C LEU A 369 16.81 22.82 5.87
N ASP A 370 17.24 24.06 6.13
CA ASP A 370 16.46 25.25 5.78
C ASP A 370 16.34 25.42 4.26
N ASP A 371 17.43 25.20 3.53
CA ASP A 371 17.46 25.26 2.07
C ASP A 371 16.54 24.18 1.46
N LEU A 372 16.70 22.92 1.88
CA LEU A 372 15.88 21.81 1.38
C LEU A 372 14.38 22.03 1.63
N TRP A 373 14.02 22.60 2.79
CA TRP A 373 12.64 22.99 3.04
C TRP A 373 12.16 24.04 2.05
N GLU A 374 12.89 25.15 1.89
CA GLU A 374 12.50 26.25 1.00
C GLU A 374 12.38 25.81 -0.45
N TYR A 375 13.17 24.81 -0.87
CA TYR A 375 13.08 24.24 -2.21
C TYR A 375 11.82 23.39 -2.40
N ASN A 376 11.47 22.55 -1.41
CA ASN A 376 10.50 21.48 -1.62
C ASN A 376 9.09 21.73 -1.07
N TYR A 377 8.89 22.62 -0.08
CA TYR A 377 7.60 22.65 0.63
C TYR A 377 6.41 23.00 -0.28
N ARG A 378 6.63 23.81 -1.32
CA ARG A 378 5.59 24.16 -2.29
C ARG A 378 5.17 22.96 -3.12
N SER A 379 6.13 22.10 -3.47
CA SER A 379 5.91 20.83 -4.17
C SER A 379 5.24 19.80 -3.25
N MET A 380 5.63 19.74 -1.97
CA MET A 380 4.97 18.88 -0.99
C MET A 380 3.47 19.19 -0.87
N LEU A 381 3.12 20.47 -0.78
CA LEU A 381 1.72 20.91 -0.80
C LEU A 381 1.04 20.62 -2.15
N GLY A 382 1.77 20.80 -3.26
CA GLY A 382 1.26 20.58 -4.62
C GLY A 382 0.91 19.13 -4.90
N TYR A 383 1.72 18.22 -4.38
CA TYR A 383 1.45 16.80 -4.47
C TYR A 383 0.21 16.40 -3.67
N LEU A 384 -0.02 16.97 -2.48
CA LEU A 384 -1.25 16.75 -1.72
C LEU A 384 -2.51 17.22 -2.48
N GLU A 385 -2.42 18.34 -3.19
CA GLU A 385 -3.53 18.87 -3.99
C GLU A 385 -4.02 17.88 -5.05
N ASN A 386 -3.14 17.00 -5.55
CA ASN A 386 -3.51 15.99 -6.55
C ASN A 386 -4.53 14.95 -6.05
N ALA A 387 -4.62 14.73 -4.73
CA ALA A 387 -5.67 13.88 -4.15
C ALA A 387 -7.09 14.45 -4.31
N LEU A 388 -7.20 15.76 -4.58
CA LEU A 388 -8.48 16.44 -4.78
C LEU A 388 -8.94 16.44 -6.25
N TYR A 389 -8.11 15.97 -7.17
CA TYR A 389 -8.35 16.00 -8.61
C TYR A 389 -8.72 14.61 -9.18
N GLY A 390 -9.02 14.57 -10.47
CA GLY A 390 -9.43 13.34 -11.14
C GLY A 390 -10.91 13.04 -10.91
N ILE A 391 -11.27 11.76 -10.84
CA ILE A 391 -12.66 11.34 -10.66
C ILE A 391 -12.89 10.99 -9.19
N ARG A 392 -13.89 11.59 -8.58
CA ARG A 392 -14.43 11.17 -7.28
C ARG A 392 -15.86 10.72 -7.48
N GLY A 393 -16.29 9.69 -6.79
CA GLY A 393 -17.67 9.25 -6.93
C GLY A 393 -18.17 8.41 -5.78
N MET A 394 -19.47 8.15 -5.83
CA MET A 394 -20.16 7.26 -4.89
C MET A 394 -20.98 6.25 -5.67
N VAL A 395 -20.88 4.98 -5.27
CA VAL A 395 -21.67 3.88 -5.82
C VAL A 395 -22.67 3.41 -4.77
N SER A 396 -23.94 3.35 -5.14
CA SER A 396 -25.03 2.94 -4.25
C SER A 396 -26.04 2.03 -4.94
N ASP A 397 -26.82 1.30 -4.15
CA ASP A 397 -27.98 0.54 -4.63
C ASP A 397 -29.10 1.51 -5.00
N LYS A 398 -29.63 1.36 -6.22
CA LYS A 398 -30.64 2.26 -6.79
C LYS A 398 -31.92 2.37 -5.98
N TYR A 399 -32.33 1.32 -5.26
CA TYR A 399 -33.65 1.26 -4.62
C TYR A 399 -33.60 1.62 -3.13
N THR A 400 -32.52 1.24 -2.45
CA THR A 400 -32.31 1.44 -1.02
C THR A 400 -31.43 2.64 -0.72
N GLY A 401 -30.68 3.13 -1.71
CA GLY A 401 -29.68 4.20 -1.56
C GLY A 401 -28.47 3.78 -0.73
N LYS A 402 -28.34 2.49 -0.37
CA LYS A 402 -27.22 2.02 0.45
C LYS A 402 -25.92 2.02 -0.35
N PRO A 403 -24.79 2.41 0.25
CA PRO A 403 -23.49 2.37 -0.42
C PRO A 403 -23.08 0.93 -0.78
N LEU A 404 -22.32 0.80 -1.87
CA LEU A 404 -21.88 -0.50 -2.38
C LEU A 404 -20.36 -0.60 -2.48
N PRO A 405 -19.77 -1.73 -2.03
CA PRO A 405 -18.44 -2.10 -2.48
C PRO A 405 -18.50 -2.50 -3.96
N ALA A 406 -17.83 -1.73 -4.80
CA ALA A 406 -17.81 -1.92 -6.24
C ALA A 406 -16.38 -1.74 -6.78
N LEU A 407 -16.12 -2.39 -7.90
CA LEU A 407 -14.92 -2.19 -8.71
C LEU A 407 -15.25 -1.17 -9.79
N VAL A 408 -14.38 -0.17 -9.94
CA VAL A 408 -14.44 0.87 -10.98
C VAL A 408 -13.30 0.66 -11.96
N PHE A 409 -13.64 0.25 -13.19
CA PHE A 409 -12.70 -0.13 -14.24
C PHE A 409 -12.84 0.77 -15.47
N ILE A 410 -11.73 1.13 -16.09
CA ILE A 410 -11.68 1.82 -17.37
C ILE A 410 -11.20 0.84 -18.44
N GLU A 411 -12.13 0.40 -19.29
CA GLU A 411 -11.84 -0.60 -20.33
C GLU A 411 -10.80 -0.07 -21.33
N GLY A 412 -9.78 -0.87 -21.62
CA GLY A 412 -8.68 -0.49 -22.51
C GLY A 412 -7.62 0.44 -21.90
N HIS A 413 -7.80 0.84 -20.64
CA HIS A 413 -6.83 1.62 -19.86
C HIS A 413 -6.28 0.81 -18.69
N ASP A 414 -7.18 0.32 -17.83
CA ASP A 414 -6.78 -0.34 -16.59
C ASP A 414 -6.11 -1.70 -16.83
N LYS A 415 -4.97 -1.91 -16.17
CA LYS A 415 -4.17 -3.13 -16.18
C LYS A 415 -3.36 -3.21 -14.87
N ASP A 416 -2.82 -4.38 -14.55
CA ASP A 416 -1.87 -4.55 -13.43
C ASP A 416 -2.37 -3.97 -12.09
N ASN A 417 -3.67 -4.18 -11.80
CA ASN A 417 -4.38 -3.67 -10.62
C ASN A 417 -4.55 -2.15 -10.53
N SER A 418 -4.46 -1.40 -11.63
CA SER A 418 -4.63 0.06 -11.62
C SER A 418 -6.07 0.56 -11.36
N HIS A 419 -7.06 -0.34 -11.38
CA HIS A 419 -8.47 0.00 -11.17
C HIS A 419 -8.72 0.59 -9.78
N ALA A 420 -9.82 1.35 -9.64
CA ALA A 420 -10.25 1.87 -8.34
C ALA A 420 -11.27 0.94 -7.68
N LEU A 421 -11.28 0.93 -6.35
CA LEU A 421 -12.24 0.19 -5.53
C LEU A 421 -13.03 1.18 -4.68
N CYS A 422 -14.33 0.94 -4.56
CA CYS A 422 -15.16 1.70 -3.65
C CYS A 422 -14.93 1.26 -2.20
N ASP A 423 -14.95 2.23 -1.29
CA ASP A 423 -15.03 1.97 0.12
C ASP A 423 -16.31 1.17 0.45
N THR A 424 -16.13 0.16 1.29
CA THR A 424 -17.19 -0.79 1.65
C THR A 424 -18.29 -0.17 2.50
N ALA A 425 -17.96 0.87 3.28
CA ALA A 425 -18.90 1.48 4.22
C ALA A 425 -19.63 2.69 3.61
N SER A 426 -18.94 3.46 2.77
CA SER A 426 -19.43 4.72 2.18
C SER A 426 -19.73 4.62 0.69
N GLY A 427 -19.24 3.59 -0.02
CA GLY A 427 -19.39 3.44 -1.46
C GLY A 427 -18.55 4.43 -2.27
N ILE A 428 -17.68 5.20 -1.61
CA ILE A 428 -16.89 6.25 -2.24
C ILE A 428 -15.64 5.67 -2.92
N PHE A 429 -15.28 6.23 -4.06
CA PHE A 429 -13.99 5.95 -4.71
C PHE A 429 -13.33 7.24 -5.19
N THR A 430 -12.02 7.17 -5.33
CA THR A 430 -11.18 8.17 -6.00
C THR A 430 -10.39 7.47 -7.10
N ARG A 431 -10.43 8.00 -8.32
CA ARG A 431 -9.62 7.56 -9.45
C ARG A 431 -8.76 8.72 -9.92
N LEU A 432 -7.49 8.65 -9.57
CA LEU A 432 -6.46 9.58 -10.00
C LEU A 432 -6.05 9.20 -11.42
N ILE A 433 -6.23 10.13 -12.36
CA ILE A 433 -6.00 9.89 -13.78
C ILE A 433 -5.78 11.24 -14.47
N SER A 434 -5.02 11.23 -15.57
CA SER A 434 -4.80 12.40 -16.41
C SER A 434 -6.11 12.92 -17.02
N ASP A 435 -6.09 14.16 -17.49
CA ASP A 435 -7.24 14.73 -18.18
C ASP A 435 -7.58 13.98 -19.48
N GLY A 436 -8.87 13.86 -19.77
CA GLY A 436 -9.34 13.00 -20.85
C GLY A 436 -10.82 12.68 -20.73
N ILE A 437 -11.31 11.87 -21.68
CA ILE A 437 -12.70 11.39 -21.68
C ILE A 437 -12.68 9.88 -21.47
N TYR A 438 -13.36 9.42 -20.41
CA TYR A 438 -13.34 8.02 -19.99
C TYR A 438 -14.75 7.44 -19.89
N ASP A 439 -14.86 6.15 -20.20
CA ASP A 439 -16.04 5.33 -19.90
C ASP A 439 -15.71 4.47 -18.67
N LEU A 440 -16.52 4.57 -17.61
CA LEU A 440 -16.35 3.82 -16.37
C LEU A 440 -17.27 2.59 -16.36
N SER A 441 -16.69 1.41 -16.27
CA SER A 441 -17.38 0.14 -16.05
C SER A 441 -17.40 -0.19 -14.56
N ILE A 442 -18.58 -0.35 -13.98
CA ILE A 442 -18.81 -0.56 -12.55
C ILE A 442 -19.36 -1.95 -12.34
N SER A 443 -18.70 -2.74 -11.49
CA SER A 443 -19.10 -4.11 -11.17
C SER A 443 -19.18 -4.31 -9.65
N ALA A 444 -20.26 -4.92 -9.18
CA ALA A 444 -20.49 -5.23 -7.78
C ALA A 444 -21.22 -6.57 -7.65
N ALA A 445 -20.86 -7.37 -6.65
CA ALA A 445 -21.43 -8.70 -6.46
C ALA A 445 -22.96 -8.63 -6.22
N GLY A 446 -23.73 -9.32 -7.07
CA GLY A 446 -25.20 -9.31 -7.00
C GLY A 446 -25.86 -8.11 -7.69
N TYR A 447 -25.11 -7.29 -8.43
CA TYR A 447 -25.61 -6.15 -9.19
C TYR A 447 -25.35 -6.29 -10.68
N ARG A 448 -26.17 -5.63 -11.49
CA ARG A 448 -25.98 -5.55 -12.93
C ARG A 448 -24.83 -4.57 -13.20
N ASP A 449 -23.82 -5.02 -13.91
CA ASP A 449 -22.72 -4.17 -14.35
C ASP A 449 -23.27 -2.93 -15.08
N THR A 450 -22.74 -1.76 -14.71
CA THR A 450 -23.20 -0.45 -15.17
C THR A 450 -22.06 0.29 -15.84
N VAL A 451 -22.33 0.93 -16.99
CA VAL A 451 -21.33 1.74 -17.70
C VAL A 451 -21.74 3.19 -17.71
N ILE A 452 -20.91 4.07 -17.16
CA ILE A 452 -21.08 5.52 -17.21
C ILE A 452 -20.15 6.07 -18.29
N ARG A 453 -20.71 6.69 -19.32
CA ARG A 453 -19.97 7.11 -20.51
C ARG A 453 -19.63 8.58 -20.53
N ASN A 454 -18.56 8.92 -21.24
CA ASN A 454 -18.12 10.28 -21.53
C ASN A 454 -17.84 11.12 -20.26
N ILE A 455 -17.19 10.52 -19.26
CA ILE A 455 -16.70 11.27 -18.08
C ILE A 455 -15.52 12.13 -18.53
N ASN A 456 -15.73 13.44 -18.56
CA ASN A 456 -14.70 14.42 -18.94
C ASN A 456 -13.89 14.85 -17.71
N VAL A 457 -12.67 14.34 -17.59
CA VAL A 457 -11.70 14.70 -16.56
C VAL A 457 -10.89 15.91 -17.04
N VAL A 458 -10.80 16.94 -16.20
CA VAL A 458 -10.05 18.17 -16.49
C VAL A 458 -8.92 18.34 -15.48
N LYS A 459 -7.73 18.69 -15.98
CA LYS A 459 -6.53 18.88 -15.14
C LYS A 459 -6.80 19.89 -14.02
N GLY A 460 -6.37 19.56 -12.80
CA GLY A 460 -6.53 20.42 -11.62
C GLY A 460 -7.98 20.57 -11.14
N GLN A 461 -8.90 19.72 -11.60
CA GLN A 461 -10.31 19.76 -11.21
C GLN A 461 -10.78 18.40 -10.72
N GLN A 462 -11.77 18.44 -9.82
CA GLN A 462 -12.52 17.26 -9.42
C GLN A 462 -13.69 17.05 -10.38
N THR A 463 -13.82 15.82 -10.88
CA THR A 463 -14.99 15.37 -11.63
C THR A 463 -15.80 14.43 -10.73
N TYR A 464 -16.94 14.90 -10.23
CA TYR A 464 -17.78 14.10 -9.33
C TYR A 464 -18.83 13.28 -10.09
N VAL A 465 -18.97 11.99 -9.79
CA VAL A 465 -19.95 11.08 -10.41
C VAL A 465 -20.71 10.29 -9.35
N ASN A 466 -22.05 10.37 -9.38
CA ASN A 466 -22.91 9.52 -8.56
C ASN A 466 -23.45 8.37 -9.41
N ILE A 467 -23.34 7.13 -8.90
CA ILE A 467 -23.64 5.91 -9.65
C ILE A 467 -24.59 5.04 -8.85
N GLU A 468 -25.77 4.77 -9.43
CA GLU A 468 -26.79 3.90 -8.83
C GLU A 468 -26.83 2.56 -9.58
N MET A 469 -26.53 1.45 -8.89
CA MET A 469 -26.53 0.11 -9.47
C MET A 469 -27.85 -0.62 -9.19
N GLU A 470 -28.32 -1.38 -10.18
CA GLU A 470 -29.50 -2.23 -10.04
C GLU A 470 -29.12 -3.63 -9.58
N GLN A 471 -29.73 -4.12 -8.51
CA GLN A 471 -29.55 -5.49 -8.07
C GLN A 471 -29.96 -6.48 -9.17
N LEU A 472 -29.13 -7.51 -9.40
CA LEU A 472 -29.55 -8.66 -10.18
C LEU A 472 -30.71 -9.31 -9.44
N VAL A 473 -31.91 -9.26 -10.03
CA VAL A 473 -33.06 -10.01 -9.53
C VAL A 473 -32.75 -11.49 -9.78
N SER A 474 -32.06 -12.13 -8.84
CA SER A 474 -32.21 -13.56 -8.67
C SER A 474 -33.70 -13.80 -8.40
N PRO A 475 -34.38 -14.72 -9.11
CA PRO A 475 -35.70 -15.13 -8.64
C PRO A 475 -35.58 -15.46 -7.16
N PRO A 476 -36.57 -15.09 -6.31
CA PRO A 476 -36.50 -15.39 -4.90
C PRO A 476 -36.14 -16.87 -4.79
N ASP A 477 -35.11 -17.15 -3.99
CA ASP A 477 -34.71 -18.51 -3.64
C ASP A 477 -36.01 -19.28 -3.39
N PRO A 478 -36.32 -20.37 -4.14
CA PRO A 478 -37.56 -21.08 -3.90
C PRO A 478 -37.54 -21.44 -2.42
N GLU A 479 -38.55 -20.97 -1.67
CA GLU A 479 -38.70 -21.26 -0.24
C GLU A 479 -38.25 -22.70 -0.02
N LYS A 480 -37.24 -22.91 0.85
CA LYS A 480 -36.73 -24.25 1.15
C LYS A 480 -37.93 -25.19 1.19
N PRO A 481 -38.01 -26.22 0.32
CA PRO A 481 -39.22 -27.01 0.21
C PRO A 481 -39.58 -27.52 1.59
N LEU A 482 -40.80 -27.23 2.04
CA LEU A 482 -41.34 -27.69 3.31
C LEU A 482 -41.32 -29.23 3.29
N VAL A 483 -40.46 -29.86 4.09
CA VAL A 483 -40.29 -31.33 4.12
C VAL A 483 -41.06 -31.92 5.30
N PRO A 484 -42.07 -32.78 5.08
CA PRO A 484 -42.73 -33.51 6.15
C PRO A 484 -41.85 -34.66 6.66
N LEU A 485 -41.83 -34.90 7.96
CA LEU A 485 -41.08 -35.98 8.59
C LEU A 485 -41.96 -37.20 8.81
N PHE A 486 -41.60 -38.34 8.21
CA PHE A 486 -42.33 -39.61 8.32
C PHE A 486 -41.61 -40.58 9.26
N TYR A 487 -42.33 -41.20 10.20
CA TYR A 487 -41.76 -42.22 11.06
C TYR A 487 -42.80 -43.25 11.59
N PRO A 488 -42.44 -44.53 11.72
CA PRO A 488 -41.23 -45.13 11.15
C PRO A 488 -41.30 -45.12 9.62
N ASN A 489 -40.14 -44.96 8.97
CA ASN A 489 -39.99 -45.01 7.53
C ASN A 489 -38.73 -45.85 7.21
N PRO A 490 -38.84 -47.14 6.83
CA PRO A 490 -40.07 -47.81 6.36
C PRO A 490 -41.14 -48.06 7.44
N GLY A 491 -42.41 -47.93 7.06
CA GLY A 491 -43.57 -48.19 7.93
C GLY A 491 -44.37 -49.43 7.54
N ARG A 492 -45.25 -49.88 8.44
CA ARG A 492 -46.04 -51.11 8.32
C ARG A 492 -47.54 -50.79 8.27
N GLY A 493 -47.97 -50.11 7.22
CA GLY A 493 -49.35 -49.67 7.04
C GLY A 493 -49.63 -48.30 7.63
N GLU A 494 -49.57 -48.12 8.95
CA GLU A 494 -49.75 -46.79 9.56
C GLU A 494 -48.40 -46.06 9.73
N ILE A 495 -48.37 -44.77 9.39
CA ILE A 495 -47.18 -43.91 9.51
C ILE A 495 -47.54 -42.59 10.19
N ASN A 496 -46.68 -42.17 11.13
CA ASN A 496 -46.77 -40.85 11.73
C ASN A 496 -46.09 -39.82 10.84
N VAL A 497 -46.71 -38.65 10.74
CA VAL A 497 -46.21 -37.52 9.98
C VAL A 497 -46.17 -36.30 10.88
N LEU A 498 -44.99 -35.73 11.05
CA LEU A 498 -44.84 -34.39 11.59
C LEU A 498 -44.76 -33.41 10.42
N LEU A 499 -45.75 -32.53 10.32
CA LEU A 499 -45.82 -31.51 9.27
C LEU A 499 -44.97 -30.29 9.66
N PRO A 500 -44.36 -29.61 8.68
CA PRO A 500 -43.66 -28.36 8.92
C PRO A 500 -44.64 -27.22 9.23
N GLU A 501 -44.15 -26.16 9.86
CA GLU A 501 -44.93 -24.97 10.25
C GLU A 501 -45.65 -24.34 9.04
N GLY A 502 -46.92 -23.95 9.22
CA GLY A 502 -47.75 -23.37 8.17
C GLY A 502 -48.54 -24.37 7.30
N LEU A 503 -48.65 -25.64 7.75
CA LEU A 503 -49.50 -26.69 7.17
C LEU A 503 -50.50 -27.25 8.18
N GLU A 504 -51.26 -26.36 8.80
CA GLU A 504 -52.37 -26.65 9.72
C GLU A 504 -53.75 -26.45 9.05
N GLY A 505 -54.79 -26.99 9.70
CA GLY A 505 -56.18 -27.00 9.24
C GLY A 505 -56.49 -28.14 8.26
N SER A 506 -57.51 -27.94 7.40
CA SER A 506 -57.93 -28.95 6.42
C SER A 506 -56.90 -29.11 5.30
N LEU A 507 -56.32 -30.31 5.19
CA LEU A 507 -55.33 -30.66 4.19
C LEU A 507 -55.88 -31.66 3.17
N ASP A 508 -55.69 -31.40 1.88
CA ASP A 508 -55.79 -32.40 0.82
C ASP A 508 -54.51 -33.22 0.80
N VAL A 509 -54.62 -34.50 1.18
CA VAL A 509 -53.51 -35.44 1.25
C VAL A 509 -53.64 -36.44 0.12
N ARG A 510 -52.59 -36.52 -0.71
CA ARG A 510 -52.56 -37.38 -1.90
C ARG A 510 -51.32 -38.26 -1.88
N VAL A 511 -51.51 -39.55 -2.16
CA VAL A 511 -50.42 -40.53 -2.22
C VAL A 511 -50.27 -41.02 -3.65
N PHE A 512 -49.06 -40.94 -4.17
CA PHE A 512 -48.72 -41.34 -5.52
C PHE A 512 -47.71 -42.49 -5.52
N GLY A 513 -47.82 -43.38 -6.49
CA GLY A 513 -46.73 -44.30 -6.83
C GLY A 513 -45.60 -43.58 -7.57
N LEU A 514 -44.43 -44.22 -7.69
CA LEU A 514 -43.26 -43.64 -8.39
C LEU A 514 -43.52 -43.30 -9.88
N SER A 515 -44.52 -43.92 -10.52
CA SER A 515 -44.94 -43.57 -11.87
C SER A 515 -45.83 -42.32 -11.95
N GLY A 516 -46.10 -41.65 -10.83
CA GLY A 516 -46.97 -40.49 -10.73
C GLY A 516 -48.47 -40.81 -10.69
N LYS A 517 -48.85 -42.10 -10.68
CA LYS A 517 -50.26 -42.52 -10.55
C LYS A 517 -50.75 -42.22 -9.13
N LEU A 518 -51.87 -41.49 -9.01
CA LEU A 518 -52.58 -41.29 -7.75
C LEU A 518 -53.15 -42.62 -7.24
N LEU A 519 -52.83 -42.97 -6.00
CA LEU A 519 -53.21 -44.22 -5.35
C LEU A 519 -54.23 -43.99 -4.23
N LEU A 520 -54.04 -42.94 -3.43
CA LEU A 520 -54.96 -42.54 -2.36
C LEU A 520 -55.12 -41.02 -2.36
N SER A 521 -56.31 -40.55 -1.99
CA SER A 521 -56.57 -39.15 -1.71
C SER A 521 -57.58 -39.06 -0.57
N SER A 522 -57.30 -38.21 0.40
CA SER A 522 -58.15 -37.96 1.56
C SER A 522 -58.03 -36.51 2.00
N VAL A 523 -59.01 -36.03 2.75
CA VAL A 523 -58.90 -34.76 3.48
C VAL A 523 -58.69 -35.07 4.94
N LEU A 524 -57.66 -34.48 5.55
CA LEU A 524 -57.30 -34.67 6.95
C LEU A 524 -57.19 -33.31 7.64
N GLU A 525 -57.56 -33.27 8.92
CA GLU A 525 -57.34 -32.09 9.77
C GLU A 525 -55.98 -32.20 10.44
N ALA A 526 -55.15 -31.18 10.29
CA ALA A 526 -53.86 -31.06 10.96
C ALA A 526 -53.88 -29.94 11.99
N VAL A 527 -53.27 -30.19 13.14
CA VAL A 527 -53.02 -29.16 14.16
C VAL A 527 -51.52 -28.98 14.25
N GLU A 528 -51.07 -27.72 14.28
CA GLU A 528 -49.65 -27.39 14.35
C GLU A 528 -48.96 -28.09 15.53
N GLY A 529 -47.78 -28.65 15.27
CA GLY A 529 -46.99 -29.39 16.28
C GLY A 529 -47.57 -30.74 16.69
N GLN A 530 -48.76 -31.14 16.20
CA GLN A 530 -49.33 -32.46 16.45
C GLN A 530 -48.96 -33.47 15.35
N VAL A 531 -48.82 -34.72 15.77
CA VAL A 531 -48.51 -35.83 14.88
C VAL A 531 -49.76 -36.28 14.14
N LEU A 532 -49.72 -36.21 12.81
CA LEU A 532 -50.77 -36.75 11.94
C LEU A 532 -50.53 -38.23 11.67
N LYS A 533 -51.57 -39.07 11.74
CA LYS A 533 -51.47 -40.49 11.38
C LYS A 533 -52.03 -40.72 9.99
N LEU A 534 -51.23 -41.35 9.12
CA LEU A 534 -51.63 -41.78 7.80
C LEU A 534 -51.77 -43.31 7.76
N ASP A 535 -52.98 -43.78 7.44
CA ASP A 535 -53.23 -45.19 7.15
C ASP A 535 -52.94 -45.48 5.67
N LEU A 536 -51.82 -46.16 5.44
CA LEU A 536 -51.34 -46.64 4.15
C LEU A 536 -51.38 -48.18 4.08
N SER A 537 -52.11 -48.85 4.98
CA SER A 537 -52.21 -50.33 5.06
C SER A 537 -52.73 -50.99 3.79
N ARG A 538 -53.47 -50.23 2.97
CA ARG A 538 -54.00 -50.69 1.68
C ARG A 538 -52.97 -50.68 0.55
N LEU A 539 -51.78 -50.13 0.79
CA LEU A 539 -50.69 -50.09 -0.18
C LEU A 539 -49.77 -51.29 0.02
N GLY A 540 -49.33 -51.91 -1.08
CA GLY A 540 -48.36 -53.01 -1.04
C GLY A 540 -46.94 -52.52 -0.73
N ASN A 541 -46.00 -53.46 -0.63
CA ASN A 541 -44.59 -53.13 -0.42
C ASN A 541 -44.07 -52.24 -1.54
N GLY A 542 -43.46 -51.11 -1.19
CA GLY A 542 -42.97 -50.15 -2.18
C GLY A 542 -42.72 -48.76 -1.64
N GLU A 543 -42.27 -47.87 -2.53
CA GLU A 543 -42.03 -46.46 -2.24
C GLU A 543 -43.16 -45.59 -2.82
N TYR A 544 -43.57 -44.59 -2.05
CA TYR A 544 -44.67 -43.70 -2.36
C TYR A 544 -44.30 -42.24 -2.09
N ILE A 545 -44.89 -41.32 -2.84
CA ILE A 545 -44.77 -39.89 -2.62
C ILE A 545 -46.09 -39.43 -1.98
N VAL A 546 -46.01 -38.77 -0.83
CA VAL A 546 -47.16 -38.18 -0.16
C VAL A 546 -47.08 -36.67 -0.30
N LEU A 547 -48.13 -36.07 -0.85
CA LEU A 547 -48.32 -34.63 -1.00
C LEU A 547 -49.39 -34.17 -0.03
N PHE A 548 -49.08 -33.13 0.74
CA PHE A 548 -50.02 -32.38 1.58
C PHE A 548 -50.22 -31.02 0.95
N LYS A 549 -51.48 -30.61 0.79
CA LYS A 549 -51.82 -29.25 0.36
C LYS A 549 -52.85 -28.66 1.30
N SER A 550 -52.53 -27.53 1.92
CA SER A 550 -53.51 -26.79 2.72
C SER A 550 -54.61 -26.24 1.82
N LEU A 551 -55.86 -26.52 2.18
CA LEU A 551 -57.03 -26.02 1.45
C LEU A 551 -57.29 -24.54 1.72
N SER A 552 -56.81 -24.01 2.86
CA SER A 552 -56.98 -22.61 3.24
C SER A 552 -55.87 -21.72 2.69
N THR A 553 -54.61 -22.14 2.79
CA THR A 553 -53.45 -21.30 2.41
C THR A 553 -52.87 -21.64 1.04
N GLY A 554 -53.21 -22.80 0.48
CA GLY A 554 -52.66 -23.29 -0.78
C GLY A 554 -51.22 -23.78 -0.70
N ARG A 555 -50.55 -23.66 0.46
CA ARG A 555 -49.20 -24.17 0.72
C ARG A 555 -49.17 -25.69 0.59
N SER A 556 -48.03 -26.23 0.16
CA SER A 556 -47.85 -27.67 0.00
C SER A 556 -46.50 -28.16 0.47
N ALA A 557 -46.49 -29.37 1.03
CA ALA A 557 -45.29 -30.13 1.36
C ALA A 557 -45.39 -31.52 0.73
N ALA A 558 -44.25 -32.08 0.32
CA ALA A 558 -44.20 -33.43 -0.19
C ALA A 558 -43.02 -34.19 0.43
N GLY A 559 -43.20 -35.49 0.63
CA GLY A 559 -42.09 -36.34 1.02
C GLY A 559 -42.31 -37.79 0.66
N LYS A 560 -41.25 -38.57 0.83
CA LYS A 560 -41.17 -39.96 0.37
C LYS A 560 -41.34 -40.92 1.54
N VAL A 561 -42.16 -41.93 1.34
CA VAL A 561 -42.47 -42.94 2.34
C VAL A 561 -42.31 -44.34 1.76
N VAL A 562 -41.77 -45.27 2.56
CA VAL A 562 -41.55 -46.66 2.19
C VAL A 562 -42.47 -47.54 3.03
N ILE A 563 -43.24 -48.41 2.39
CA ILE A 563 -44.10 -49.40 3.07
C ILE A 563 -43.48 -50.78 2.93
N THR A 564 -43.39 -51.49 4.05
CA THR A 564 -42.99 -52.90 4.12
C THR A 564 -43.99 -53.67 4.97
N LEU A 565 -44.90 -54.40 4.33
CA LEU A 565 -45.73 -55.42 4.93
C LEU A 565 -44.87 -56.68 5.11
N LEU A 566 -44.73 -57.14 6.36
CA LEU A 566 -44.22 -58.46 6.73
C LEU A 566 -45.39 -59.38 7.06
#